data_AF-A0A8K0H3P3-F1
#
_entry.id   AF-A0A8K0H3P3-F1
#
_cell.length_a   1.000
_cell.length_b   1.000
_cell.length_c   1.000
_cell.angle_alpha   90.00
_cell.angle_beta   90.00
_cell.angle_gamma   90.00
#
_symmetry.space_group_name_H-M   'P 1'
#
loop_
_entity.id
_entity.type
_entity.pdbx_description
1 polymer ?
#
loop_
_entity_poly.entity_id
_entity_poly.type
_entity_poly.pdbx_seq_one_letter_code
_entity_poly.pdbx_strand_id
1 'polypeptide(L)'
;MAGDRDDQIMAESGCEPVFEHYPCCMEFLVGVKPEPPRRCCEHVVKLNRLAKEGMGAGRICWCIECMVRDTTPQLMASRIDALPIMCHTHLSFPISVNMDCNK
;
A
#
# COMPACT_ATOMS: atom_id res chain seq x y z
N MET A 1 -15.68 -22.56 -7.04
CA MET A 1 -15.99 -21.64 -5.93
C MET A 1 -14.71 -21.52 -5.11
N ALA A 2 -13.85 -20.55 -5.45
CA ALA A 2 -12.58 -20.31 -4.78
C ALA A 2 -12.78 -19.05 -3.93
N GLY A 3 -13.13 -19.24 -2.67
CA GLY A 3 -13.49 -18.17 -1.75
C GLY A 3 -13.83 -18.79 -0.42
N ASP A 4 -12.81 -18.93 0.43
CA ASP A 4 -12.92 -19.22 1.87
C ASP A 4 -11.53 -19.14 2.51
N ARG A 5 -10.50 -19.65 1.83
CA ARG A 5 -9.16 -19.81 2.42
C ARG A 5 -8.28 -18.55 2.34
N ASP A 6 -8.45 -17.72 1.32
CA ASP A 6 -7.69 -16.47 1.18
C ASP A 6 -8.23 -15.37 2.11
N ASP A 7 -9.55 -15.25 2.26
CA ASP A 7 -10.17 -14.26 3.17
C ASP A 7 -9.79 -14.50 4.64
N GLN A 8 -9.70 -15.76 5.07
CA GLN A 8 -9.34 -16.08 6.46
C GLN A 8 -7.85 -15.82 6.77
N ILE A 9 -6.96 -16.03 5.78
CA ILE A 9 -5.54 -15.66 5.89
C ILE A 9 -5.38 -14.14 5.98
N MET A 10 -6.18 -13.38 5.21
CA MET A 10 -6.14 -11.91 5.22
C MET A 10 -6.67 -11.33 6.53
N ALA A 11 -7.71 -11.93 7.12
CA ALA A 11 -8.25 -11.54 8.43
C ALA A 11 -7.29 -11.88 9.61
N GLU A 12 -6.61 -13.03 9.59
CA GLU A 12 -5.66 -13.42 10.63
C GLU A 12 -4.30 -12.68 10.53
N SER A 13 -3.98 -12.14 9.35
CA SER A 13 -2.73 -11.42 9.11
C SER A 13 -2.63 -10.05 9.80
N GLY A 14 -3.77 -9.47 10.23
CA GLY A 14 -3.84 -8.10 10.75
C GLY A 14 -3.59 -7.01 9.70
N CYS A 15 -3.62 -7.36 8.41
CA CYS A 15 -3.41 -6.45 7.29
C CYS A 15 -4.69 -5.78 6.79
N GLU A 16 -5.85 -6.13 7.34
CA GLU A 16 -7.14 -5.61 6.91
C GLU A 16 -7.20 -4.07 6.80
N PRO A 17 -6.66 -3.28 7.75
CA PRO A 17 -6.60 -1.82 7.60
C PRO A 17 -5.76 -1.35 6.40
N VAL A 18 -4.71 -2.10 6.05
CA VAL A 18 -3.87 -1.80 4.89
C VAL A 18 -4.60 -2.17 3.61
N PHE A 19 -5.30 -3.30 3.60
CA PHE A 19 -6.09 -3.76 2.45
C PHE A 19 -7.29 -2.88 2.17
N GLU A 20 -7.86 -2.22 3.18
CA GLU A 20 -8.91 -1.22 2.97
C GLU A 20 -8.36 0.09 2.39
N HIS A 21 -7.16 0.50 2.80
CA HIS A 21 -6.65 1.84 2.51
C HIS A 21 -5.76 1.92 1.26
N TYR A 22 -4.81 0.99 1.12
CA TYR A 22 -3.79 1.00 0.08
C TYR A 22 -4.33 0.91 -1.37
N PRO A 23 -5.38 0.10 -1.68
CA PRO A 23 -5.84 -0.07 -3.06
C PRO A 23 -6.27 1.22 -3.76
N CYS A 24 -6.67 2.25 -2.99
CA CYS A 24 -7.05 3.56 -3.53
C CYS A 24 -5.91 4.23 -4.32
N CYS A 25 -4.66 3.84 -4.10
CA CYS A 25 -3.49 4.38 -4.78
C CYS A 25 -3.05 3.58 -6.01
N MET A 26 -3.56 2.36 -6.19
CA MET A 26 -3.03 1.41 -7.17
C MET A 26 -3.12 1.93 -8.61
N GLU A 27 -4.24 2.53 -9.02
CA GLU A 27 -4.40 3.07 -10.38
C GLU A 27 -3.32 4.11 -10.72
N PHE A 28 -2.86 4.90 -9.76
CA PHE A 28 -1.75 5.82 -9.96
C PHE A 28 -0.40 5.11 -9.93
N LEU A 29 -0.18 4.23 -8.95
CA LEU A 29 1.09 3.54 -8.73
C LEU A 29 1.49 2.63 -9.90
N VAL A 30 0.51 2.06 -10.60
CA VAL A 30 0.73 1.22 -11.79
C VAL A 30 0.63 2.00 -13.11
N GLY A 31 0.43 3.33 -13.04
CA GLY A 31 0.46 4.22 -14.21
C GLY A 31 -0.83 4.31 -15.02
N VAL A 32 -1.96 3.77 -14.53
CA VAL A 32 -3.28 3.91 -15.17
C VAL A 32 -3.77 5.36 -15.11
N LYS A 33 -3.57 6.03 -13.97
CA LYS A 33 -3.89 7.45 -13.78
C LYS A 33 -2.64 8.32 -13.72
N PRO A 34 -2.67 9.52 -14.33
CA PRO A 34 -1.53 10.43 -14.31
C PRO A 34 -1.28 11.06 -12.93
N GLU A 35 -2.31 11.14 -12.08
CA GLU A 35 -2.28 11.75 -10.75
C GLU A 35 -2.97 10.83 -9.70
N PRO A 36 -2.54 10.87 -8.42
CA PRO A 36 -3.20 10.12 -7.38
C PRO A 36 -4.60 10.69 -7.11
N PRO A 37 -5.65 9.85 -7.02
CA PRO A 37 -6.97 10.34 -6.66
C PRO A 37 -6.94 10.93 -5.24
N ARG A 38 -7.77 11.93 -4.94
CA ARG A 38 -7.85 12.56 -3.61
C ARG A 38 -7.97 11.53 -2.47
N ARG A 39 -8.76 10.47 -2.69
CA ARG A 39 -8.94 9.37 -1.73
C ARG A 39 -7.65 8.59 -1.46
N CYS A 40 -6.76 8.44 -2.45
CA CYS A 40 -5.43 7.85 -2.23
C CYS A 40 -4.64 8.69 -1.22
N CYS A 41 -4.56 10.01 -1.42
CA CYS A 41 -3.81 10.88 -0.50
C CYS A 41 -4.38 10.87 0.93
N GLU A 42 -5.71 10.90 1.07
CA GLU A 42 -6.37 10.76 2.38
C GLU A 42 -6.00 9.42 3.06
N HIS A 43 -5.94 8.34 2.29
CA HIS A 43 -5.57 7.01 2.80
C HIS A 43 -4.08 6.86 3.08
N VAL A 44 -3.20 7.52 2.33
CA VAL A 44 -1.76 7.60 2.65
C VAL A 44 -1.57 8.26 4.02
N VAL A 45 -2.32 9.32 4.34
CA VAL A 45 -2.28 9.96 5.66
C VAL A 45 -2.75 8.99 6.76
N LYS A 46 -3.79 8.18 6.52
CA LYS A 46 -4.23 7.15 7.47
C LYS A 46 -3.16 6.06 7.68
N LEU A 47 -2.58 5.55 6.60
CA LEU A 47 -1.50 4.57 6.65
C LEU A 47 -0.27 5.12 7.39
N ASN A 48 0.07 6.40 7.22
CA ASN A 48 1.12 7.04 7.99
C ASN A 48 0.85 7.06 9.50
N ARG A 49 -0.40 7.30 9.91
CA ARG A 49 -0.77 7.23 11.32
C ARG A 49 -0.69 5.80 11.84
N LEU A 50 -1.21 4.83 11.09
CA LEU A 50 -1.09 3.41 11.44
C LEU A 50 0.37 2.96 11.57
N ALA A 51 1.26 3.47 10.72
CA ALA A 51 2.69 3.17 10.77
C ALA A 51 3.36 3.68 12.05
N LYS A 52 2.92 4.85 12.54
CA LYS A 52 3.52 5.52 13.70
C LYS A 52 2.92 5.09 15.03
N GLU A 53 1.60 4.93 15.09
CA GLU A 53 0.84 4.84 16.33
C GLU A 53 0.16 3.47 16.51
N GLY A 54 0.11 2.65 15.46
CA GLY A 54 -0.64 1.39 15.48
C GLY A 54 0.20 0.17 15.12
N MET A 55 0.14 -0.23 13.85
CA MET A 55 0.68 -1.48 13.33
C MET A 55 2.20 -1.50 13.23
N GLY A 56 2.83 -0.33 13.11
CA GLY A 56 4.25 -0.20 12.82
C GLY A 56 4.55 -0.22 11.31
N ALA A 57 5.60 0.48 10.91
CA ALA A 57 6.04 0.61 9.53
C ALA A 57 6.35 -0.74 8.85
N GLY A 58 7.02 -1.66 9.58
CA GLY A 58 7.40 -2.97 9.04
C GLY A 58 6.19 -3.86 8.71
N ARG A 59 5.17 -3.86 9.57
CA ARG A 59 3.94 -4.63 9.30
C ARG A 59 3.18 -4.04 8.12
N ILE A 60 3.07 -2.72 8.02
CA ILE A 60 2.43 -2.08 6.85
C ILE A 60 3.19 -2.42 5.57
N CYS A 61 4.51 -2.36 5.58
CA CYS A 61 5.33 -2.78 4.44
C CYS A 61 4.99 -4.21 4.04
N TRP A 62 5.04 -5.16 4.98
CA TRP A 62 4.78 -6.57 4.70
C TRP A 62 3.37 -6.81 4.13
N CYS A 63 2.36 -6.13 4.67
CA CYS A 63 1.00 -6.20 4.14
C CYS A 63 0.93 -5.69 2.68
N ILE A 64 1.59 -4.57 2.38
CA ILE A 64 1.66 -4.03 1.02
C ILE A 64 2.39 -5.01 0.11
N GLU A 65 3.53 -5.56 0.53
CA GLU A 65 4.28 -6.57 -0.20
C GLU A 65 3.41 -7.77 -0.57
N CYS A 66 2.67 -8.32 0.39
CA CYS A 66 1.72 -9.41 0.16
C CYS A 66 0.65 -9.06 -0.89
N MET A 67 0.15 -7.82 -0.88
CA MET A 67 -0.86 -7.38 -1.86
C MET A 67 -0.26 -7.22 -3.26
N VAL A 68 0.91 -6.61 -3.37
CA VAL A 68 1.45 -6.19 -4.68
C VAL A 68 2.31 -7.26 -5.36
N ARG A 69 2.74 -8.29 -4.63
CA ARG A 69 3.63 -9.37 -5.14
C ARG A 69 3.16 -9.96 -6.47
N ASP A 70 1.85 -10.20 -6.59
CA ASP A 70 1.24 -10.87 -7.75
C ASP A 70 0.44 -9.89 -8.63
N THR A 71 0.64 -8.57 -8.46
CA THR A 71 -0.07 -7.54 -9.24
C THR A 71 0.53 -7.33 -10.62
N THR A 72 -0.32 -7.33 -11.64
CA THR A 72 0.02 -6.88 -13.00
C THR A 72 -0.95 -5.79 -13.44
N PRO A 73 -0.48 -4.62 -13.93
CA PRO A 73 0.92 -4.21 -14.09
C PRO A 73 1.65 -3.96 -12.76
N GLN A 74 2.98 -4.10 -12.76
CA GLN A 74 3.81 -3.86 -11.58
C GLN A 74 3.81 -2.38 -11.19
N LEU A 75 4.15 -2.09 -9.93
CA LEU A 75 4.33 -0.73 -9.45
C LEU A 75 5.46 -0.03 -10.23
N MET A 76 5.30 1.27 -10.47
CA MET A 76 6.31 2.09 -11.14
C MET A 76 7.12 2.89 -10.12
N ALA A 77 8.45 2.77 -10.14
CA ALA A 77 9.34 3.52 -9.23
C ALA A 77 9.08 5.03 -9.26
N SER A 78 8.96 5.60 -10.47
CA SER A 78 8.68 7.04 -10.63
C SER A 78 7.35 7.48 -10.04
N ARG A 79 6.35 6.59 -9.98
CA ARG A 79 5.04 6.87 -9.35
C ARG A 79 5.13 6.77 -7.83
N ILE A 80 5.88 5.80 -7.32
CA ILE A 80 6.16 5.66 -5.88
C ILE A 80 6.85 6.94 -5.36
N ASP A 81 7.89 7.40 -6.05
CA ASP A 81 8.65 8.60 -5.66
C ASP A 81 7.79 9.88 -5.75
N ALA A 82 6.90 9.96 -6.75
CA ALA A 82 6.02 11.11 -6.94
C ALA A 82 4.87 11.16 -5.91
N LEU A 83 4.42 10.02 -5.38
CA LEU A 83 3.25 9.92 -4.50
C LEU A 83 3.31 10.88 -3.28
N PRO A 84 4.35 10.86 -2.42
CA PRO A 84 4.40 11.76 -1.27
C PRO A 84 4.42 13.24 -1.67
N ILE A 85 5.11 13.56 -2.77
CA ILE A 85 5.22 14.93 -3.29
C ILE A 85 3.84 15.44 -3.74
N MET A 86 3.13 14.65 -4.54
CA MET A 86 1.80 15.01 -5.08
C MET A 86 0.72 15.02 -4.00
N CYS A 87 0.83 14.16 -2.99
CA CYS A 87 -0.09 14.14 -1.85
C CYS A 87 0.29 15.13 -0.73
N HIS A 88 1.35 15.94 -0.92
CA HIS A 88 1.86 16.90 0.06
C HIS A 88 2.04 16.28 1.46
N THR A 89 2.63 15.10 1.50
CA THR A 89 2.82 14.29 2.71
C THR A 89 4.14 13.53 2.63
N HIS A 90 4.47 12.74 3.64
CA HIS A 90 5.60 11.82 3.64
C HIS A 90 5.10 10.37 3.61
N LEU A 91 5.99 9.39 3.42
CA LEU A 91 5.70 7.99 3.67
C LEU A 91 6.39 7.58 4.97
N SER A 92 5.62 7.04 5.92
CA SER A 92 6.13 6.57 7.22
C SER A 92 6.40 5.06 7.21
N PHE A 93 6.36 4.46 6.03
CA PHE A 93 6.55 3.05 5.77
C PHE A 93 7.22 2.89 4.40
N PRO A 94 8.08 1.87 4.21
CA PRO A 94 8.75 1.65 2.94
C PRO A 94 7.79 1.12 1.88
N ILE A 95 7.98 1.59 0.64
CA ILE A 95 7.37 1.07 -0.59
C ILE A 95 8.44 1.09 -1.68
N SER A 96 8.54 0.04 -2.48
CA SER A 96 9.44 -0.08 -3.62
C SER A 96 8.83 -0.99 -4.68
N VAL A 97 9.39 -0.96 -5.90
CA VAL A 97 8.99 -1.90 -6.97
C VAL A 97 9.34 -3.34 -6.57
N ASN A 98 10.53 -3.51 -5.99
CA ASN A 98 10.96 -4.76 -5.37
C ASN A 98 10.83 -4.57 -3.87
N MET A 99 9.63 -4.78 -3.34
CA MET A 99 9.37 -4.74 -1.91
C MET A 99 10.32 -5.71 -1.19
N ASP A 100 11.00 -5.23 -0.16
CA ASP A 100 11.87 -6.02 0.71
C ASP A 100 11.66 -5.54 2.15
N CYS A 101 10.58 -6.01 2.77
CA CYS A 101 10.16 -5.57 4.10
C CYS A 101 10.89 -6.26 5.25
N ASN A 102 11.83 -7.15 4.94
CA ASN A 102 12.61 -7.91 5.91
C ASN A 102 13.98 -7.28 6.20
N LYS A 103 14.23 -6.04 5.75
CA LYS A 103 15.49 -5.31 5.93
C LYS A 103 15.30 -3.98 6.64
#